data_AF-A0A2E5VK51-F1
#
_entry.id   AF-A0A2E5VK51-F1
#
_cell.length_a   1.000
_cell.length_b   1.000
_cell.length_c   1.000
_cell.angle_alpha   90.00
_cell.angle_beta   90.00
_cell.angle_gamma   90.00
#
_symmetry.space_group_name_H-M   'P 1'
#
loop_
_entity.id
_entity.type
_entity.pdbx_description
1 polymer ?
#
loop_
_entity_poly.entity_id
_entity_poly.type
_entity_poly.pdbx_seq_one_letter_code
_entity_poly.pdbx_strand_id
1 'polypeptide(L)'
;MENGISNSPDLQKPSHMTRKVAFCSCAVTLLGFVQLVAASARADDFADRIHPLLATYCLDCHSTKVQKAGFDIQRFATLGEVRTDLEAWQEMLDMLKREEMPPEEEPQPKSQERELLVTWMQSFLEHEADLRAGDPGPVLVRRLNNAEYRYSVRDLTGVDLQPTSNFPADGAAGEGFLNATDALAISPGLMTKYLDAAKEIASHAVLLPAGVRFSDSTFREDWVNESLAEIQAIYTRYTTDQGEIPLKQYLTATIVHRDELSSGQASFEQVATAERLSPKYLQILWQLLTDDQPSILIDRTRAQWKRCTTTAANAQAAAARPDADPDNVSELLEEIFSWQGLLWRRQRPDGAHALDHRFAAAPVSVVENHIYQLEMPAEKTEQPAEGKPDTPVIFYLAAQTVLGQSDRTGIILEHPRFELRDESGNASSDQVALTLRDALILAAEVTTEQTPALPEGIKPIDPSRFGIDLENGSRDENSLRLHGSELLGVRLPASLVAGKTFVVDVRPAPDNGPTTLVRFDARLSSEPAQIERSLDWRGREQPSDSPLLLVGADEALVGRIRRSADEFRRVFPISLNYPGIIVRDTVVTLERFHRDDRLLSELMLGGQQQQQ
;
A
#
# COMPACT_ATOMS: atom_id res chain seq x y z
N MET A 1 39.87 -27.20 11.84
CA MET A 1 39.31 -26.72 13.11
C MET A 1 37.90 -26.27 12.76
N GLU A 2 36.94 -27.21 12.80
CA GLU A 2 36.08 -27.46 13.98
C GLU A 2 35.21 -26.24 14.28
N ASN A 3 33.90 -26.31 14.51
CA ASN A 3 32.86 -27.31 14.27
C ASN A 3 31.57 -26.46 14.26
N GLY A 4 30.63 -26.74 13.35
CA GLY A 4 29.29 -26.19 13.43
C GLY A 4 28.46 -26.99 14.44
N ILE A 5 27.44 -26.34 15.02
CA ILE A 5 26.12 -26.90 15.33
C ILE A 5 25.17 -25.70 15.47
N SER A 6 24.21 -25.63 14.55
CA SER A 6 22.95 -24.90 14.67
C SER A 6 21.88 -25.97 14.72
N ASN A 7 20.98 -25.92 15.70
CA ASN A 7 19.71 -26.64 15.67
C ASN A 7 18.66 -25.88 16.51
N SER A 8 17.69 -25.30 15.81
CA SER A 8 16.33 -25.07 16.31
C SER A 8 15.41 -25.97 15.47
N PRO A 9 14.50 -26.76 16.07
CA PRO A 9 13.61 -27.61 15.30
C PRO A 9 12.37 -26.82 14.87
N ASP A 10 12.12 -26.85 13.56
CA ASP A 10 10.95 -26.35 12.87
C ASP A 10 9.78 -27.35 13.01
N LEU A 11 8.60 -26.81 13.32
CA LEU A 11 7.35 -27.55 13.50
C LEU A 11 6.77 -27.93 12.13
N GLN A 12 7.11 -29.13 11.64
CA GLN A 12 6.46 -29.71 10.46
C GLN A 12 5.05 -30.24 10.80
N LYS A 13 4.05 -29.67 10.12
CA LYS A 13 2.67 -30.17 10.03
C LYS A 13 2.65 -31.58 9.41
N PRO A 14 1.89 -32.55 9.96
CA PRO A 14 1.77 -33.86 9.34
C PRO A 14 0.79 -33.83 8.17
N SER A 15 1.20 -34.44 7.06
CA SER A 15 0.42 -34.71 5.87
C SER A 15 -0.62 -35.82 6.13
N HIS A 16 -1.81 -35.64 5.55
CA HIS A 16 -2.89 -36.61 5.58
C HIS A 16 -2.50 -37.90 4.86
N MET A 17 -2.34 -38.99 5.62
CA MET A 17 -2.22 -40.34 5.08
C MET A 17 -3.42 -41.16 5.55
N THR A 18 -4.34 -41.41 4.63
CA THR A 18 -5.53 -42.25 4.79
C THR A 18 -5.11 -43.69 5.07
N ARG A 19 -5.13 -44.10 6.35
CA ARG A 19 -4.99 -45.50 6.77
C ARG A 19 -6.35 -46.15 6.93
N LYS A 20 -6.54 -47.25 6.19
CA LYS A 20 -7.69 -48.15 6.28
C LYS A 20 -7.82 -48.70 7.71
N VAL A 21 -9.00 -48.53 8.30
CA VAL A 21 -9.37 -49.12 9.60
C VAL A 21 -9.64 -50.62 9.38
N ALA A 22 -8.74 -51.46 9.86
CA ALA A 22 -9.01 -52.88 10.09
C ALA A 22 -9.36 -53.05 11.58
N PHE A 23 -10.62 -53.43 11.84
CA PHE A 23 -11.21 -53.62 13.15
C PHE A 23 -10.56 -54.85 13.82
N CYS A 24 -9.57 -54.63 14.70
CA CYS A 24 -8.90 -55.69 15.45
C CYS A 24 -9.57 -55.84 16.83
N SER A 25 -10.70 -56.55 16.86
CA SER A 25 -11.55 -56.73 18.05
C SER A 25 -11.07 -57.83 19.02
N CYS A 26 -9.88 -58.41 18.84
CA CYS A 26 -9.38 -59.53 19.66
C CYS A 26 -8.31 -59.17 20.72
N ALA A 27 -7.75 -57.95 20.70
CA ALA A 27 -6.70 -57.56 21.64
C ALA A 27 -7.24 -56.96 22.96
N VAL A 28 -8.51 -56.50 22.99
CA VAL A 28 -9.11 -55.84 24.16
C VAL A 28 -9.57 -56.85 25.22
N THR A 29 -9.89 -58.09 24.84
CA THR A 29 -10.36 -59.13 25.78
C THR A 29 -9.22 -59.83 26.55
N LEU A 30 -7.98 -59.84 26.03
CA LEU A 30 -6.85 -60.48 26.72
C LEU A 30 -6.19 -59.56 27.77
N LEU A 31 -6.14 -58.24 27.54
CA LEU A 31 -5.59 -57.29 28.53
C LEU A 31 -6.48 -57.15 29.77
N GLY A 32 -7.81 -57.18 29.58
CA GLY A 32 -8.77 -57.13 30.69
C GLY A 32 -8.75 -58.38 31.58
N PHE A 33 -8.41 -59.55 31.02
CA PHE A 33 -8.32 -60.81 31.78
C PHE A 33 -7.04 -60.88 32.64
N VAL A 34 -5.92 -60.31 32.16
CA VAL A 34 -4.66 -60.26 32.91
C VAL A 34 -4.71 -59.28 34.08
N GLN A 35 -5.40 -58.14 33.93
CA GLN A 35 -5.59 -57.18 35.03
C GLN A 35 -6.53 -57.71 36.12
N LEU A 36 -7.58 -58.45 35.77
CA LEU A 36 -8.51 -59.03 36.74
C LEU A 36 -7.84 -60.11 37.61
N VAL A 37 -6.95 -60.92 37.04
CA VAL A 37 -6.20 -61.97 37.76
C VAL A 37 -5.17 -61.38 38.73
N ALA A 38 -4.47 -60.31 38.34
CA ALA A 38 -3.49 -59.63 39.21
C ALA A 38 -4.14 -58.84 40.35
N ALA A 39 -5.33 -58.27 40.14
CA ALA A 39 -6.10 -57.59 41.17
C ALA A 39 -6.70 -58.58 42.20
N SER A 40 -7.17 -59.76 41.73
CA SER A 40 -7.64 -60.83 42.61
C SER A 40 -6.52 -61.35 43.50
N ALA A 41 -5.34 -61.66 42.93
CA ALA A 41 -4.20 -62.19 43.69
C ALA A 41 -3.74 -61.25 44.82
N ARG A 42 -3.77 -59.93 44.62
CA ARG A 42 -3.43 -58.95 45.68
C ARG A 42 -4.49 -58.79 46.75
N ALA A 43 -5.77 -58.93 46.39
CA ALA A 43 -6.87 -58.91 47.36
C ALA A 43 -6.85 -60.17 48.24
N ASP A 44 -6.55 -61.32 47.63
CA ASP A 44 -6.38 -62.59 48.34
C ASP A 44 -5.15 -62.55 49.26
N ASP A 45 -4.00 -62.06 48.79
CA ASP A 45 -2.79 -61.86 49.62
C ASP A 45 -3.05 -60.90 50.79
N PHE A 46 -3.82 -59.83 50.57
CA PHE A 46 -4.17 -58.89 51.64
C PHE A 46 -4.99 -59.56 52.74
N ALA A 47 -6.07 -60.23 52.36
CA ALA A 47 -7.00 -60.86 53.30
C ALA A 47 -6.35 -62.04 54.03
N ASP A 48 -5.57 -62.87 53.33
CA ASP A 48 -5.06 -64.13 53.87
C ASP A 48 -3.72 -63.98 54.60
N ARG A 49 -2.91 -62.96 54.26
CA ARG A 49 -1.52 -62.87 54.76
C ARG A 49 -1.19 -61.57 55.46
N ILE A 50 -1.75 -60.44 55.04
CA ILE A 50 -1.38 -59.12 55.58
C ILE A 50 -2.32 -58.69 56.71
N HIS A 51 -3.63 -58.76 56.48
CA HIS A 51 -4.64 -58.38 57.46
C HIS A 51 -4.51 -59.18 58.78
N PRO A 52 -4.22 -60.50 58.79
CA PRO A 52 -3.99 -61.23 60.04
C PRO A 52 -2.76 -60.76 60.82
N LEU A 53 -1.70 -60.32 60.14
CA LEU A 53 -0.51 -59.76 60.79
C LEU A 53 -0.81 -58.39 61.39
N LEU A 54 -1.55 -57.53 60.69
CA LEU A 54 -2.03 -56.26 61.24
C LEU A 54 -2.93 -56.47 62.45
N ALA A 55 -3.79 -57.49 62.41
CA ALA A 55 -4.63 -57.86 63.54
C ALA A 55 -3.83 -58.33 64.76
N THR A 56 -2.70 -59.00 64.53
CA THR A 56 -1.84 -59.54 65.59
C THR A 56 -0.96 -58.47 66.23
N TYR A 57 -0.42 -57.55 65.42
CA TYR A 57 0.64 -56.63 65.86
C TYR A 57 0.20 -55.18 66.04
N CYS A 58 -0.95 -54.79 65.47
CA CYS A 58 -1.29 -53.37 65.37
C CYS A 58 -2.67 -53.03 65.95
N LEU A 59 -3.67 -53.92 65.88
CA LEU A 59 -5.05 -53.61 66.29
C LEU A 59 -5.26 -53.41 67.80
N ASP A 60 -4.37 -53.90 68.65
CA ASP A 60 -4.46 -53.66 70.09
C ASP A 60 -4.28 -52.18 70.46
N CYS A 61 -3.49 -51.44 69.66
CA CYS A 61 -3.19 -50.02 69.88
C CYS A 61 -3.77 -49.06 68.82
N HIS A 62 -4.12 -49.57 67.62
CA HIS A 62 -4.57 -48.79 66.46
C HIS A 62 -5.92 -49.30 65.91
N SER A 63 -6.90 -49.49 66.78
CA SER A 63 -8.26 -49.90 66.42
C SER A 63 -9.25 -48.74 66.51
N THR A 64 -10.48 -48.94 66.02
CA THR A 64 -11.57 -47.98 66.16
C THR A 64 -11.89 -47.68 67.64
N LYS A 65 -11.56 -48.60 68.54
CA LYS A 65 -11.74 -48.42 69.99
C LYS A 65 -10.54 -47.72 70.66
N VAL A 66 -9.32 -47.98 70.18
CA VAL A 66 -8.07 -47.45 70.75
C VAL A 66 -7.22 -46.91 69.61
N GLN A 67 -7.15 -45.58 69.49
CA GLN A 67 -6.47 -44.88 68.40
C GLN A 67 -5.21 -44.17 68.91
N LYS A 68 -4.17 -44.93 69.25
CA LYS A 68 -2.91 -44.33 69.72
C LYS A 68 -2.34 -43.44 68.61
N ALA A 69 -1.89 -42.23 68.99
CA ALA A 69 -1.47 -41.18 68.05
C ALA A 69 -2.54 -40.76 67.01
N GLY A 70 -3.84 -41.00 67.27
CA GLY A 70 -4.92 -40.66 66.35
C GLY A 70 -5.03 -41.57 65.13
N PHE A 71 -4.38 -42.74 65.15
CA PHE A 71 -4.28 -43.63 63.99
C PHE A 71 -5.17 -44.86 64.17
N ASP A 72 -6.15 -45.03 63.26
CA ASP A 72 -7.07 -46.18 63.19
C ASP A 72 -6.81 -46.98 61.91
N ILE A 73 -6.31 -48.21 62.09
CA ILE A 73 -6.07 -49.14 60.98
C ILE A 73 -7.21 -50.15 60.81
N GLN A 74 -8.11 -50.28 61.80
CA GLN A 74 -9.21 -51.24 61.76
C GLN A 74 -10.21 -50.92 60.65
N ARG A 75 -10.26 -49.65 60.22
CA ARG A 75 -11.06 -49.20 59.06
C ARG A 75 -10.60 -49.77 57.72
N PHE A 76 -9.42 -50.41 57.66
CA PHE A 76 -8.87 -51.01 56.45
C PHE A 76 -9.11 -52.54 56.42
N ALA A 77 -10.38 -52.95 56.43
CA ALA A 77 -10.76 -54.37 56.40
C ALA A 77 -10.62 -54.99 54.99
N THR A 78 -10.64 -54.16 53.95
CA THR A 78 -10.53 -54.59 52.56
C THR A 78 -9.52 -53.77 51.78
N LEU A 79 -8.97 -54.34 50.70
CA LEU A 79 -8.09 -53.61 49.78
C LEU A 79 -8.78 -52.35 49.19
N GLY A 80 -10.10 -52.37 49.06
CA GLY A 80 -10.89 -51.22 48.62
C GLY A 80 -10.81 -50.04 49.60
N GLU A 81 -10.86 -50.33 50.90
CA GLU A 81 -10.72 -49.32 51.95
C GLU A 81 -9.28 -48.81 52.07
N VAL A 82 -8.28 -49.69 51.90
CA VAL A 82 -6.86 -49.30 51.82
C VAL A 82 -6.65 -48.21 50.76
N ARG A 83 -7.29 -48.34 49.59
CA ARG A 83 -7.17 -47.36 48.49
C ARG A 83 -7.77 -45.99 48.80
N THR A 84 -8.57 -45.86 49.86
CA THR A 84 -9.19 -44.57 50.22
C THR A 84 -8.24 -43.63 50.96
N ASP A 85 -7.14 -44.16 51.50
CA ASP A 85 -6.19 -43.39 52.32
C ASP A 85 -4.79 -43.99 52.21
N LEU A 86 -4.11 -43.73 51.09
CA LEU A 86 -2.77 -44.27 50.81
C LEU A 86 -1.68 -43.60 51.67
N GLU A 87 -1.91 -42.37 52.14
CA GLU A 87 -0.98 -41.61 52.98
C GLU A 87 -0.78 -42.32 54.33
N ALA A 88 -1.87 -42.76 54.97
CA ALA A 88 -1.81 -43.58 56.18
C ALA A 88 -0.94 -44.85 56.01
N TRP A 89 -0.99 -45.48 54.83
CA TRP A 89 -0.20 -46.67 54.52
C TRP A 89 1.27 -46.36 54.23
N GLN A 90 1.58 -45.18 53.67
CA GLN A 90 2.96 -44.70 53.54
C GLN A 90 3.58 -44.43 54.90
N GLU A 91 2.85 -43.78 55.82
CA GLU A 91 3.31 -43.55 57.19
C GLU A 91 3.55 -44.87 57.93
N MET A 92 2.62 -45.84 57.81
CA MET A 92 2.78 -47.17 58.42
C MET A 92 4.01 -47.91 57.87
N LEU A 93 4.22 -47.88 56.55
CA LEU A 93 5.39 -48.46 55.90
C LEU A 93 6.69 -47.85 56.44
N ASP A 94 6.71 -46.53 56.60
CA ASP A 94 7.85 -45.79 57.16
C ASP A 94 8.16 -46.21 58.61
N MET A 95 7.14 -46.33 59.45
CA MET A 95 7.29 -46.80 60.84
C MET A 95 7.82 -48.24 60.90
N LEU A 96 7.31 -49.12 60.03
CA LEU A 96 7.78 -50.52 59.93
C LEU A 96 9.22 -50.61 59.40
N LYS A 97 9.60 -49.75 58.45
CA LYS A 97 10.97 -49.67 57.91
C LYS A 97 11.98 -49.15 58.94
N ARG A 98 11.56 -48.23 59.82
CA ARG A 98 12.38 -47.71 60.93
C ARG A 98 12.39 -48.64 62.16
N GLU A 99 11.60 -49.72 62.13
CA GLU A 99 11.40 -50.63 63.25
C GLU A 99 10.86 -49.95 64.52
N GLU A 100 10.17 -48.81 64.37
CA GLU A 100 9.59 -48.04 65.47
C GLU A 100 8.24 -48.59 65.92
N MET A 101 7.59 -49.41 65.07
CA MET A 101 6.32 -50.07 65.36
C MET A 101 6.38 -51.57 65.06
N PRO A 102 5.78 -52.43 65.92
CA PRO A 102 5.23 -52.12 67.25
C PRO A 102 6.30 -51.62 68.26
N PRO A 103 5.95 -50.95 69.37
CA PRO A 103 6.90 -50.56 70.41
C PRO A 103 7.62 -51.76 71.04
N GLU A 104 8.79 -51.54 71.65
CA GLU A 104 9.62 -52.63 72.22
C GLU A 104 8.89 -53.50 73.24
N GLU A 105 7.90 -52.96 73.97
CA GLU A 105 7.12 -53.69 74.98
C GLU A 105 5.98 -54.56 74.40
N GLU A 106 5.68 -54.42 73.12
CA GLU A 106 4.60 -55.13 72.44
C GLU A 106 5.11 -56.33 71.62
N PRO A 107 4.24 -57.30 71.28
CA PRO A 107 4.63 -58.42 70.43
C PRO A 107 5.25 -57.94 69.11
N GLN A 108 6.47 -58.38 68.83
CA GLN A 108 7.19 -58.04 67.60
C GLN A 108 6.94 -59.07 66.50
N PRO A 109 6.76 -58.65 65.24
CA PRO A 109 6.76 -59.58 64.11
C PRO A 109 8.13 -60.23 63.95
N LYS A 110 8.16 -61.50 63.52
CA LYS A 110 9.42 -62.14 63.12
C LYS A 110 9.99 -61.41 61.90
N SER A 111 11.29 -61.54 61.67
CA SER A 111 11.96 -60.92 60.52
C SER A 111 11.24 -61.19 59.19
N GLN A 112 10.82 -62.43 58.96
CA GLN A 112 10.07 -62.83 57.75
C GLN A 112 8.68 -62.20 57.67
N GLU A 113 7.99 -61.99 58.79
CA GLU A 113 6.65 -61.37 58.84
C GLU A 113 6.76 -59.86 58.61
N ARG A 114 7.78 -59.21 59.18
CA ARG A 114 8.08 -57.79 58.94
C ARG A 114 8.46 -57.55 57.47
N GLU A 115 9.34 -58.38 56.93
CA GLU A 115 9.74 -58.31 55.52
C GLU A 115 8.53 -58.50 54.59
N LEU A 116 7.61 -59.42 54.94
CA LEU A 116 6.37 -59.61 54.20
C LEU A 116 5.49 -58.37 54.22
N LEU A 117 5.26 -57.76 55.39
CA LEU A 117 4.47 -56.53 55.53
C LEU A 117 5.08 -55.38 54.71
N VAL A 118 6.38 -55.13 54.88
CA VAL A 118 7.10 -54.04 54.20
C VAL A 118 7.07 -54.25 52.69
N THR A 119 7.39 -55.45 52.22
CA THR A 119 7.44 -55.76 50.78
C THR A 119 6.06 -55.66 50.14
N TRP A 120 5.03 -56.15 50.82
CA TRP A 120 3.66 -56.08 50.30
C TRP A 120 3.16 -54.63 50.26
N MET A 121 3.32 -53.87 51.35
CA MET A 121 2.90 -52.46 51.41
C MET A 121 3.63 -51.63 50.37
N GLN A 122 4.95 -51.82 50.23
CA GLN A 122 5.75 -51.14 49.22
C GLN A 122 5.28 -51.49 47.81
N SER A 123 5.11 -52.77 47.47
CA SER A 123 4.63 -53.19 46.15
C SER A 123 3.22 -52.70 45.85
N PHE A 124 2.35 -52.64 46.86
CA PHE A 124 1.01 -52.09 46.73
C PHE A 124 1.05 -50.58 46.46
N LEU A 125 1.80 -49.81 47.26
CA LEU A 125 1.93 -48.37 47.09
C LEU A 125 2.59 -47.98 45.76
N GLU A 126 3.63 -48.72 45.34
CA GLU A 126 4.26 -48.54 44.02
C GLU A 126 3.27 -48.82 42.89
N HIS A 127 2.48 -49.89 43.00
CA HIS A 127 1.46 -50.22 42.00
C HIS A 127 0.35 -49.15 41.93
N GLU A 128 -0.11 -48.66 43.09
CA GLU A 128 -1.11 -47.60 43.17
C GLU A 128 -0.56 -46.26 42.66
N ALA A 129 0.74 -45.99 42.81
CA ALA A 129 1.42 -44.85 42.21
C ALA A 129 1.53 -44.98 40.69
N ASP A 130 1.90 -46.16 40.18
CA ASP A 130 1.94 -46.45 38.74
C ASP A 130 0.56 -46.31 38.08
N LEU A 131 -0.50 -46.75 38.76
CA LEU A 131 -1.87 -46.58 38.28
C LEU A 131 -2.32 -45.12 38.21
N ARG A 132 -1.77 -44.26 39.08
CA ARG A 132 -2.02 -42.82 39.11
C ARG A 132 -0.95 -42.03 38.35
N ALA A 133 0.00 -42.70 37.70
CA ALA A 133 1.07 -42.03 36.98
C ALA A 133 0.47 -41.19 35.84
N GLY A 134 0.72 -39.87 35.89
CA GLY A 134 0.18 -38.90 34.95
C GLY A 134 -1.13 -38.22 35.38
N ASP A 135 -1.70 -38.58 36.53
CA ASP A 135 -2.74 -37.78 37.18
C ASP A 135 -2.07 -36.77 38.13
N PRO A 136 -2.05 -35.47 37.79
CA PRO A 136 -1.45 -34.45 38.65
C PRO A 136 -2.31 -34.13 39.88
N GLY A 137 -3.45 -34.82 40.07
CA GLY A 137 -4.43 -34.51 41.09
C GLY A 137 -5.35 -33.35 40.66
N PRO A 138 -6.14 -32.80 41.61
CA PRO A 138 -7.08 -31.73 41.32
C PRO A 138 -6.36 -30.45 40.89
N VAL A 139 -6.72 -29.91 39.72
CA VAL A 139 -6.23 -28.62 39.24
C VAL A 139 -6.95 -27.50 40.00
N LEU A 140 -6.29 -26.94 40.99
CA LEU A 140 -6.77 -25.78 41.73
C LEU A 140 -6.65 -24.50 40.86
N VAL A 141 -7.64 -23.62 40.94
CA VAL A 141 -7.61 -22.33 40.21
C VAL A 141 -6.57 -21.44 40.86
N ARG A 142 -5.58 -21.00 40.07
CA ARG A 142 -4.56 -20.02 40.49
C ARG A 142 -4.63 -18.77 39.62
N ARG A 143 -4.14 -17.65 40.15
CA ARG A 143 -3.81 -16.49 39.31
C ARG A 143 -2.57 -16.77 38.47
N LEU A 144 -2.35 -15.94 37.45
CA LEU A 144 -1.06 -15.84 36.79
C LEU A 144 -0.04 -15.26 37.77
N ASN A 145 1.17 -15.81 37.78
CA ASN A 145 2.29 -15.18 38.46
C ASN A 145 2.69 -13.89 37.72
N ASN A 146 3.54 -13.07 38.33
CA ASN A 146 3.88 -11.76 37.80
C ASN A 146 4.52 -11.83 36.40
N ALA A 147 5.36 -12.85 36.16
CA ALA A 147 5.97 -13.04 34.86
C ALA A 147 4.95 -13.46 33.80
N GLU A 148 4.10 -14.46 34.11
CA GLU A 148 3.02 -14.94 33.25
C GLU A 148 2.04 -13.82 32.91
N TYR A 149 1.63 -13.00 33.88
CA TYR A 149 0.73 -11.87 33.64
C TYR A 149 1.35 -10.84 32.71
N ARG A 150 2.61 -10.46 32.94
CA ARG A 150 3.34 -9.51 32.10
C ARG A 150 3.48 -10.01 30.65
N TYR A 151 3.88 -11.26 30.46
CA TYR A 151 3.99 -11.84 29.11
C TYR A 151 2.62 -11.94 28.43
N SER A 152 1.58 -12.33 29.16
CA SER A 152 0.22 -12.38 28.63
C SER A 152 -0.27 -11.00 28.18
N VAL A 153 -0.02 -9.95 28.97
CA VAL A 153 -0.36 -8.57 28.57
C VAL A 153 0.43 -8.15 27.34
N ARG A 154 1.75 -8.38 27.31
CA ARG A 154 2.58 -8.07 26.15
C ARG A 154 2.12 -8.79 24.88
N ASP A 155 1.73 -10.05 24.98
CA ASP A 155 1.26 -10.84 23.84
C ASP A 155 -0.12 -10.37 23.35
N LEU A 156 -1.00 -9.92 24.27
CA LEU A 156 -2.32 -9.39 23.93
C LEU A 156 -2.26 -7.98 23.34
N THR A 157 -1.38 -7.12 23.83
CA THR A 157 -1.28 -5.72 23.39
C THR A 157 -0.27 -5.51 22.27
N GLY A 158 0.76 -6.36 22.19
CA GLY A 158 1.93 -6.17 21.33
C GLY A 158 2.97 -5.19 21.90
N VAL A 159 2.76 -4.68 23.12
CA VAL A 159 3.51 -3.56 23.72
C VAL A 159 4.05 -3.97 25.08
N ASP A 160 5.31 -3.62 25.40
CA ASP A 160 5.95 -4.03 26.65
C ASP A 160 5.68 -3.07 27.82
N LEU A 161 4.44 -3.08 28.32
CA LEU A 161 3.95 -2.13 29.34
C LEU A 161 4.42 -2.42 30.78
N GLN A 162 5.07 -3.57 31.02
CA GLN A 162 5.60 -3.95 32.34
C GLN A 162 4.62 -3.75 33.54
N PRO A 163 3.36 -4.23 33.46
CA PRO A 163 2.28 -3.87 34.41
C PRO A 163 2.48 -4.42 35.84
N THR A 164 3.39 -5.38 36.01
CA THR A 164 3.65 -6.03 37.30
C THR A 164 4.81 -5.41 38.08
N SER A 165 5.40 -4.31 37.58
CA SER A 165 6.54 -3.63 38.22
C SER A 165 6.29 -3.24 39.67
N ASN A 166 5.04 -2.92 40.01
CA ASN A 166 4.60 -2.52 41.35
C ASN A 166 3.84 -3.63 42.11
N PHE A 167 3.87 -4.87 41.62
CA PHE A 167 3.20 -5.99 42.27
C PHE A 167 4.10 -6.55 43.39
N PRO A 168 3.53 -7.06 44.49
CA PRO A 168 4.28 -7.87 45.44
C PRO A 168 4.94 -9.06 44.73
N ALA A 169 6.10 -9.47 45.23
CA ALA A 169 6.77 -10.69 44.75
C ALA A 169 5.85 -11.90 44.94
N ASP A 170 5.86 -12.82 43.98
CA ASP A 170 5.14 -14.08 44.10
C ASP A 170 5.76 -14.94 45.21
N GLY A 171 4.92 -15.56 46.03
CA GLY A 171 5.38 -16.52 47.03
C GLY A 171 5.82 -17.83 46.38
N ALA A 172 6.83 -18.47 46.96
CA ALA A 172 7.14 -19.88 46.68
C ALA A 172 6.54 -20.73 47.81
N ALA A 173 5.85 -21.82 47.48
CA ALA A 173 5.20 -22.71 48.45
C ALA A 173 6.21 -23.62 49.20
N GLY A 174 7.42 -23.13 49.49
CA GLY A 174 8.53 -23.92 50.04
C GLY A 174 9.33 -24.69 48.98
N GLU A 175 8.67 -25.16 47.92
CA GLU A 175 9.25 -25.94 46.81
C GLU A 175 10.12 -25.12 45.83
N GLY A 176 10.21 -23.80 46.01
CA GLY A 176 10.98 -22.90 45.12
C GLY A 176 10.31 -22.55 43.78
N PHE A 177 9.15 -23.12 43.48
CA PHE A 177 8.39 -22.80 42.26
C PHE A 177 7.43 -21.61 42.48
N LEU A 178 7.41 -20.68 41.53
CA LEU A 178 6.57 -19.47 41.53
C LEU A 178 5.19 -19.67 40.89
N ASN A 179 4.87 -20.89 40.47
CA ASN A 179 3.57 -21.27 39.89
C ASN A 179 2.78 -22.24 40.78
N ALA A 180 3.24 -22.45 42.03
CA ALA A 180 2.55 -23.28 42.99
C ALA A 180 1.22 -22.63 43.40
N THR A 181 0.12 -23.36 43.23
CA THR A 181 -1.23 -22.82 43.43
C THR A 181 -1.46 -22.27 44.84
N ASP A 182 -0.98 -22.98 45.85
CA ASP A 182 -1.19 -22.63 47.26
C ASP A 182 -0.47 -21.35 47.68
N ALA A 183 0.54 -20.92 46.91
CA ALA A 183 1.28 -19.67 47.15
C ALA A 183 0.75 -18.48 46.33
N LEU A 184 -0.18 -18.69 45.40
CA LEU A 184 -0.67 -17.67 44.47
C LEU A 184 -2.08 -17.17 44.83
N ALA A 185 -2.26 -16.76 46.09
CA ALA A 185 -3.48 -16.10 46.54
C ALA A 185 -3.58 -14.64 46.03
N ILE A 186 -4.81 -14.12 45.91
CA ILE A 186 -5.08 -12.70 45.63
C ILE A 186 -5.38 -11.98 46.94
N SER A 187 -4.48 -11.11 47.37
CA SER A 187 -4.73 -10.22 48.52
C SER A 187 -5.54 -8.98 48.08
N PRO A 188 -6.26 -8.30 49.00
CA PRO A 188 -6.95 -7.06 48.69
C PRO A 188 -6.03 -5.98 48.09
N GLY A 189 -4.80 -5.87 48.59
CA GLY A 189 -3.79 -4.94 48.05
C GLY A 189 -3.36 -5.29 46.62
N LEU A 190 -3.19 -6.59 46.32
CA LEU A 190 -2.88 -7.05 44.98
C LEU A 190 -4.05 -6.79 44.01
N MET A 191 -5.30 -6.93 44.45
CA MET A 191 -6.47 -6.59 43.63
C MET A 191 -6.48 -5.11 43.23
N THR A 192 -6.14 -4.19 44.14
CA THR A 192 -5.97 -2.77 43.80
C THR A 192 -4.88 -2.57 42.75
N LYS A 193 -3.74 -3.27 42.88
CA LYS A 193 -2.64 -3.21 41.90
C LYS A 193 -3.08 -3.74 40.52
N TYR A 194 -3.88 -4.80 40.46
CA TYR A 194 -4.47 -5.28 39.21
C TYR A 194 -5.37 -4.22 38.56
N LEU A 195 -6.20 -3.51 39.34
CA LEU A 195 -7.07 -2.46 38.81
C LEU A 195 -6.28 -1.25 38.29
N ASP A 196 -5.23 -0.84 39.00
CA ASP A 196 -4.35 0.25 38.57
C ASP A 196 -3.60 -0.13 37.29
N ALA A 197 -3.04 -1.34 37.22
CA ALA A 197 -2.41 -1.87 36.02
C ALA A 197 -3.40 -1.96 34.85
N ALA A 198 -4.65 -2.36 35.08
CA ALA A 198 -5.67 -2.41 34.03
C ALA A 198 -5.99 -1.01 33.47
N LYS A 199 -6.03 0.03 34.32
CA LYS A 199 -6.22 1.42 33.89
C LYS A 199 -5.02 1.94 33.09
N GLU A 200 -3.81 1.61 33.53
CA GLU A 200 -2.58 1.92 32.80
C GLU A 200 -2.60 1.25 31.43
N ILE A 201 -2.81 -0.07 31.35
CA ILE A 201 -2.92 -0.76 30.06
C ILE A 201 -3.99 -0.13 29.16
N ALA A 202 -5.15 0.24 29.73
CA ALA A 202 -6.23 0.88 28.97
C ALA A 202 -5.88 2.28 28.46
N SER A 203 -4.99 3.04 29.10
CA SER A 203 -4.59 4.37 28.61
C SER A 203 -3.68 4.30 27.37
N HIS A 204 -3.08 3.15 27.11
CA HIS A 204 -2.32 2.85 25.89
C HIS A 204 -3.20 2.38 24.72
N ALA A 205 -4.51 2.20 24.94
CA ALA A 205 -5.43 1.74 23.90
C ALA A 205 -5.79 2.88 22.92
N VAL A 206 -5.55 2.63 21.64
CA VAL A 206 -5.91 3.51 20.52
C VAL A 206 -7.14 2.94 19.83
N LEU A 207 -8.25 3.67 19.91
CA LEU A 207 -9.51 3.28 19.30
C LEU A 207 -9.49 3.59 17.80
N LEU A 208 -9.73 2.57 16.98
CA LEU A 208 -9.79 2.66 15.52
C LEU A 208 -11.23 2.41 15.04
N PRO A 209 -11.60 2.85 13.82
CA PRO A 209 -12.94 2.59 13.28
C PRO A 209 -13.34 1.10 13.23
N ALA A 210 -12.36 0.21 13.04
CA ALA A 210 -12.58 -1.24 12.91
C ALA A 210 -12.06 -2.07 14.10
N GLY A 211 -11.56 -1.45 15.18
CA GLY A 211 -10.98 -2.20 16.30
C GLY A 211 -10.18 -1.35 17.27
N VAL A 212 -9.22 -1.99 17.95
CA VAL A 212 -8.33 -1.36 18.93
C VAL A 212 -6.90 -1.83 18.67
N ARG A 213 -5.95 -0.92 18.72
CA ARG A 213 -4.51 -1.23 18.83
C ARG A 213 -3.96 -0.66 20.13
N PHE A 214 -2.75 -1.03 20.52
CA PHE A 214 -2.04 -0.40 21.64
C PHE A 214 -0.80 0.35 21.14
N SER A 215 -0.37 1.37 21.89
CA SER A 215 0.84 2.16 21.63
C SER A 215 1.74 2.14 22.86
N ASP A 216 3.05 2.28 22.69
CA ASP A 216 4.01 2.52 23.79
C ASP A 216 3.74 3.87 24.49
N SER A 217 3.04 4.80 23.84
CA SER A 217 2.70 6.12 24.37
C SER A 217 1.22 6.22 24.79
N THR A 218 0.96 7.12 25.74
CA THR A 218 -0.39 7.53 26.14
C THR A 218 -0.78 8.89 25.56
N PHE A 219 0.11 9.51 24.78
CA PHE A 219 -0.11 10.81 24.16
C PHE A 219 -0.67 10.67 22.74
N ARG A 220 -1.77 11.37 22.46
CA ARG A 220 -2.46 11.31 21.17
C ARG A 220 -1.58 11.73 19.98
N GLU A 221 -0.67 12.67 20.20
CA GLU A 221 0.24 13.15 19.15
C GLU A 221 1.17 12.03 18.66
N ASP A 222 1.69 11.23 19.59
CA ASP A 222 2.55 10.08 19.25
C ASP A 222 1.77 9.05 18.42
N TRP A 223 0.50 8.79 18.75
CA TRP A 223 -0.32 7.86 17.98
C TRP A 223 -0.51 8.31 16.53
N VAL A 224 -0.65 9.61 16.30
CA VAL A 224 -0.72 10.19 14.95
C VAL A 224 0.62 10.02 14.24
N ASN A 225 1.72 10.33 14.92
CA ASN A 225 3.07 10.19 14.36
C ASN A 225 3.42 8.74 14.01
N GLU A 226 3.05 7.77 14.85
CA GLU A 226 3.18 6.34 14.57
C GLU A 226 2.44 5.95 13.29
N SER A 227 1.16 6.33 13.18
CA SER A 227 0.37 6.02 11.99
C SER A 227 0.90 6.72 10.73
N LEU A 228 1.42 7.95 10.85
CA LEU A 228 2.08 8.63 9.74
C LEU A 228 3.38 7.93 9.33
N ALA A 229 4.17 7.46 10.29
CA ALA A 229 5.40 6.72 10.02
C ALA A 229 5.11 5.37 9.33
N GLU A 230 4.08 4.63 9.76
CA GLU A 230 3.63 3.40 9.10
C GLU A 230 3.23 3.66 7.64
N ILE A 231 2.44 4.71 7.42
CA ILE A 231 2.04 5.13 6.08
C ILE A 231 3.28 5.47 5.24
N GLN A 232 4.18 6.31 5.74
CA GLN A 232 5.43 6.67 5.05
C GLN A 232 6.29 5.44 4.72
N ALA A 233 6.35 4.46 5.62
CA ALA A 233 7.09 3.22 5.41
C ALA A 233 6.49 2.34 4.31
N ILE A 234 5.22 2.53 3.95
CA ILE A 234 4.59 1.89 2.78
C ILE A 234 4.98 2.65 1.50
N TYR A 235 4.80 3.97 1.47
CA TYR A 235 5.04 4.79 0.27
C TYR A 235 6.50 4.79 -0.18
N THR A 236 7.44 4.96 0.75
CA THR A 236 8.89 5.07 0.45
C THR A 236 9.48 3.82 -0.18
N ARG A 237 8.78 2.67 -0.13
CA ARG A 237 9.20 1.44 -0.83
C ARG A 237 9.02 1.52 -2.34
N TYR A 238 8.06 2.33 -2.81
CA TYR A 238 7.61 2.33 -4.21
C TYR A 238 7.70 3.70 -4.89
N THR A 239 8.12 4.74 -4.17
CA THR A 239 8.25 6.10 -4.69
C THR A 239 9.66 6.64 -4.49
N THR A 240 10.02 7.67 -5.27
CA THR A 240 11.20 8.51 -5.01
C THR A 240 11.00 9.35 -3.74
N ASP A 241 12.06 10.03 -3.28
CA ASP A 241 12.00 11.00 -2.18
C ASP A 241 10.96 12.12 -2.43
N GLN A 242 10.59 12.35 -3.69
CA GLN A 242 9.60 13.34 -4.12
C GLN A 242 8.20 12.75 -4.36
N GLY A 243 8.02 11.42 -4.30
CA GLY A 243 6.71 10.77 -4.44
C GLY A 243 6.34 10.31 -5.80
N GLU A 244 7.31 10.37 -6.67
CA GLU A 244 7.15 9.98 -8.05
C GLU A 244 7.31 8.46 -8.10
N ILE A 245 6.54 7.83 -8.97
CA ILE A 245 6.82 6.44 -9.33
C ILE A 245 8.17 6.46 -10.04
N PRO A 246 9.15 5.60 -9.67
CA PRO A 246 10.43 5.49 -10.36
C PRO A 246 10.23 4.80 -11.73
N LEU A 247 9.47 5.43 -12.63
CA LEU A 247 8.94 4.85 -13.85
C LEU A 247 10.05 4.37 -14.78
N LYS A 248 11.20 5.07 -14.80
CA LYS A 248 12.39 4.63 -15.53
C LYS A 248 12.81 3.22 -15.11
N GLN A 249 12.85 2.92 -13.81
CA GLN A 249 13.25 1.60 -13.30
C GLN A 249 12.23 0.53 -13.69
N TYR A 250 10.94 0.81 -13.58
CA TYR A 250 9.89 -0.11 -14.03
C TYR A 250 9.98 -0.40 -15.52
N LEU A 251 10.12 0.62 -16.37
CA LEU A 251 10.24 0.43 -17.82
C LEU A 251 11.50 -0.36 -18.16
N THR A 252 12.65 -0.04 -17.55
CA THR A 252 13.87 -0.83 -17.70
C THR A 252 13.66 -2.29 -17.32
N ALA A 253 13.02 -2.58 -16.18
CA ALA A 253 12.73 -3.95 -15.75
C ALA A 253 11.86 -4.71 -16.76
N THR A 254 10.83 -4.07 -17.33
CA THR A 254 10.00 -4.70 -18.39
C THR A 254 10.75 -4.96 -19.69
N ILE A 255 11.84 -4.24 -19.96
CA ILE A 255 12.65 -4.41 -21.17
C ILE A 255 13.72 -5.48 -20.93
N VAL A 256 14.44 -5.38 -19.81
CA VAL A 256 15.52 -6.31 -19.42
C VAL A 256 15.00 -7.73 -19.24
N HIS A 257 13.89 -7.89 -18.51
CA HIS A 257 13.31 -9.20 -18.22
C HIS A 257 12.22 -9.63 -19.21
N ARG A 258 12.14 -8.98 -20.38
CA ARG A 258 11.05 -9.22 -21.35
C ARG A 258 10.92 -10.69 -21.73
N ASP A 259 12.04 -11.35 -22.07
CA ASP A 259 12.03 -12.73 -22.53
C ASP A 259 11.70 -13.71 -21.39
N GLU A 260 12.23 -13.45 -20.19
CA GLU A 260 11.96 -14.25 -18.99
C GLU A 260 10.49 -14.17 -18.55
N LEU A 261 9.91 -12.97 -18.58
CA LEU A 261 8.50 -12.72 -18.26
C LEU A 261 7.57 -13.29 -19.34
N SER A 262 7.92 -13.16 -20.63
CA SER A 262 7.11 -13.67 -21.74
C SER A 262 7.09 -15.20 -21.80
N SER A 263 8.21 -15.85 -21.45
CA SER A 263 8.32 -17.31 -21.41
C SER A 263 7.84 -17.94 -20.08
N GLY A 264 7.55 -17.11 -19.07
CA GLY A 264 7.17 -17.57 -17.73
C GLY A 264 8.33 -18.18 -16.93
N GLN A 265 9.58 -17.95 -17.34
CA GLN A 265 10.78 -18.40 -16.62
C GLN A 265 10.98 -17.65 -15.29
N ALA A 266 10.57 -16.39 -15.24
CA ALA A 266 10.55 -15.58 -14.03
C ALA A 266 9.12 -15.10 -13.74
N SER A 267 8.76 -15.09 -12.46
CA SER A 267 7.53 -14.46 -11.96
C SER A 267 7.72 -12.96 -11.76
N PHE A 268 6.62 -12.20 -11.75
CA PHE A 268 6.65 -10.77 -11.46
C PHE A 268 7.19 -10.48 -10.06
N GLU A 269 6.94 -11.36 -9.09
CA GLU A 269 7.46 -11.28 -7.73
C GLU A 269 8.98 -11.41 -7.67
N GLN A 270 9.55 -12.33 -8.46
CA GLN A 270 11.00 -12.51 -8.53
C GLN A 270 11.69 -11.29 -9.15
N VAL A 271 11.19 -10.80 -10.29
CA VAL A 271 11.74 -9.61 -10.95
C VAL A 271 11.57 -8.37 -10.07
N ALA A 272 10.39 -8.16 -9.50
CA ALA A 272 10.14 -7.02 -8.62
C ALA A 272 11.01 -7.04 -7.36
N THR A 273 11.28 -8.22 -6.78
CA THR A 273 12.19 -8.34 -5.63
C THR A 273 13.63 -8.00 -6.02
N ALA A 274 14.11 -8.49 -7.17
CA ALA A 274 15.46 -8.22 -7.66
C ALA A 274 15.67 -6.71 -7.94
N GLU A 275 14.68 -6.08 -8.56
CA GLU A 275 14.72 -4.66 -8.96
C GLU A 275 14.22 -3.69 -7.87
N ARG A 276 13.75 -4.21 -6.72
CA ARG A 276 13.14 -3.44 -5.61
C ARG A 276 11.93 -2.60 -6.05
N LEU A 277 11.04 -3.23 -6.82
CA LEU A 277 9.84 -2.64 -7.39
C LEU A 277 8.56 -3.23 -6.76
N SER A 278 7.40 -2.62 -7.02
CA SER A 278 6.10 -3.22 -6.71
C SER A 278 5.78 -4.32 -7.73
N PRO A 279 5.53 -5.56 -7.30
CA PRO A 279 5.13 -6.64 -8.21
C PRO A 279 3.80 -6.34 -8.89
N LYS A 280 2.85 -5.73 -8.17
CA LYS A 280 1.52 -5.39 -8.69
C LYS A 280 1.61 -4.37 -9.81
N TYR A 281 2.36 -3.28 -9.61
CA TYR A 281 2.48 -2.25 -10.64
C TYR A 281 3.31 -2.73 -11.82
N LEU A 282 4.37 -3.51 -11.58
CA LEU A 282 5.13 -4.16 -12.66
C LEU A 282 4.22 -5.03 -13.53
N GLN A 283 3.34 -5.81 -12.93
CA GLN A 283 2.36 -6.63 -13.64
C GLN A 283 1.36 -5.78 -14.43
N ILE A 284 0.81 -4.72 -13.85
CA ILE A 284 -0.12 -3.79 -14.53
C ILE A 284 0.56 -3.16 -15.74
N LEU A 285 1.80 -2.68 -15.56
CA LEU A 285 2.57 -2.05 -16.64
C LEU A 285 2.90 -3.07 -17.73
N TRP A 286 3.30 -4.28 -17.36
CA TRP A 286 3.55 -5.38 -18.30
C TRP A 286 2.30 -5.71 -19.12
N GLN A 287 1.14 -5.86 -18.47
CA GLN A 287 -0.14 -6.11 -19.13
C GLN A 287 -0.48 -4.96 -20.09
N LEU A 288 -0.35 -3.71 -19.66
CA LEU A 288 -0.59 -2.56 -20.52
C LEU A 288 0.30 -2.60 -21.78
N LEU A 289 1.59 -2.90 -21.62
CA LEU A 289 2.58 -2.87 -22.71
C LEU A 289 2.50 -4.07 -23.67
N THR A 290 1.98 -5.19 -23.20
CA THR A 290 1.85 -6.44 -23.98
C THR A 290 0.45 -6.68 -24.54
N ASP A 291 -0.57 -5.96 -24.06
CA ASP A 291 -1.93 -6.06 -24.57
C ASP A 291 -2.01 -5.57 -26.04
N ASP A 292 -2.83 -6.28 -26.82
CA ASP A 292 -3.06 -6.06 -28.25
C ASP A 292 -4.39 -5.32 -28.52
N GLN A 293 -5.17 -4.99 -27.48
CA GLN A 293 -6.37 -4.18 -27.63
C GLN A 293 -6.00 -2.76 -28.10
N PRO A 294 -6.60 -2.26 -29.20
CA PRO A 294 -6.22 -0.97 -29.77
C PRO A 294 -6.55 0.19 -28.82
N SER A 295 -5.56 1.04 -28.57
CA SER A 295 -5.69 2.21 -27.68
C SER A 295 -4.94 3.41 -28.28
N ILE A 296 -5.68 4.48 -28.55
CA ILE A 296 -5.22 5.65 -29.33
C ILE A 296 -3.94 6.27 -28.73
N LEU A 297 -3.86 6.36 -27.40
CA LEU A 297 -2.74 6.99 -26.71
C LEU A 297 -1.62 6.00 -26.35
N ILE A 298 -1.98 4.75 -26.06
CA ILE A 298 -1.04 3.74 -25.54
C ILE A 298 -0.29 3.00 -26.66
N ASP A 299 -0.89 2.83 -27.85
CA ASP A 299 -0.30 2.04 -28.93
C ASP A 299 1.05 2.58 -29.39
N ARG A 300 1.22 3.90 -29.36
CA ARG A 300 2.51 4.54 -29.65
C ARG A 300 3.57 4.20 -28.60
N THR A 301 3.22 4.24 -27.31
CA THR A 301 4.07 3.82 -26.20
C THR A 301 4.44 2.34 -26.34
N ARG A 302 3.49 1.46 -26.67
CA ARG A 302 3.73 0.02 -26.94
C ARG A 302 4.71 -0.16 -28.10
N ALA A 303 4.53 0.56 -29.20
CA ALA A 303 5.40 0.47 -30.37
C ALA A 303 6.83 0.98 -30.11
N GLN A 304 7.00 2.00 -29.26
CA GLN A 304 8.31 2.43 -28.79
C GLN A 304 8.94 1.40 -27.84
N TRP A 305 8.17 0.89 -26.89
CA TRP A 305 8.63 -0.16 -25.97
C TRP A 305 9.10 -1.41 -26.71
N LYS A 306 8.34 -1.91 -27.69
CA LYS A 306 8.72 -3.06 -28.55
C LYS A 306 10.04 -2.84 -29.31
N ARG A 307 10.39 -1.58 -29.61
CA ARG A 307 11.66 -1.20 -30.25
C ARG A 307 12.84 -1.06 -29.29
N CYS A 308 12.60 -0.98 -27.98
CA CYS A 308 13.65 -1.01 -26.98
C CYS A 308 14.24 -2.43 -26.91
N THR A 309 15.55 -2.54 -26.94
CA THR A 309 16.33 -3.78 -26.94
C THR A 309 17.24 -3.84 -25.72
N THR A 310 17.61 -5.05 -25.30
CA THR A 310 18.49 -5.27 -24.15
C THR A 310 19.96 -5.09 -24.50
N THR A 311 20.76 -4.74 -23.49
CA THR A 311 22.19 -4.37 -23.57
C THR A 311 23.08 -5.41 -24.28
N ALA A 312 22.69 -6.69 -24.33
CA ALA A 312 23.45 -7.73 -25.06
C ALA A 312 23.30 -7.62 -26.59
N ALA A 313 22.14 -7.17 -27.09
CA ALA A 313 21.91 -6.96 -28.53
C ALA A 313 22.45 -5.61 -29.02
N ASN A 314 22.57 -4.62 -28.13
CA ASN A 314 23.00 -3.26 -28.46
C ASN A 314 24.52 -3.03 -28.45
N ALA A 315 25.32 -3.93 -27.88
CA ALA A 315 26.78 -3.87 -28.04
C ALA A 315 27.22 -3.86 -29.52
N GLN A 316 26.42 -4.47 -30.40
CA GLN A 316 26.64 -4.48 -31.85
C GLN A 316 26.09 -3.22 -32.56
N ALA A 317 25.05 -2.57 -32.01
CA ALA A 317 24.35 -1.43 -32.62
C ALA A 317 24.92 -0.07 -32.17
N ALA A 318 25.46 0.03 -30.96
CA ALA A 318 26.11 1.23 -30.40
C ALA A 318 27.35 1.67 -31.23
N ALA A 319 27.96 0.75 -31.99
CA ALA A 319 29.05 1.06 -32.92
C ALA A 319 28.61 1.94 -34.12
N ALA A 320 27.30 2.07 -34.39
CA ALA A 320 26.77 2.81 -35.54
C ALA A 320 26.28 4.23 -35.22
N ARG A 321 26.02 4.58 -33.95
CA ARG A 321 25.61 5.93 -33.48
C ARG A 321 26.12 6.19 -32.06
N PRO A 322 27.17 7.03 -31.88
CA PRO A 322 27.79 7.29 -30.57
C PRO A 322 26.92 8.05 -29.56
N ASP A 323 25.85 8.71 -30.02
CA ASP A 323 25.01 9.59 -29.18
C ASP A 323 23.73 8.92 -28.66
N ALA A 324 23.51 7.63 -28.98
CA ALA A 324 22.32 6.89 -28.59
C ALA A 324 22.44 6.35 -27.15
N ASP A 325 21.57 6.83 -26.26
CA ASP A 325 21.31 6.22 -24.95
C ASP A 325 21.00 4.73 -25.16
N PRO A 326 21.84 3.79 -24.70
CA PRO A 326 21.94 2.44 -25.26
C PRO A 326 20.72 1.52 -25.06
N ASP A 327 19.58 2.01 -24.56
CA ASP A 327 18.35 1.22 -24.38
C ASP A 327 17.05 1.91 -24.87
N ASN A 328 17.11 3.14 -25.46
CA ASN A 328 15.94 3.96 -25.85
C ASN A 328 14.89 4.21 -24.74
N VAL A 329 15.15 3.82 -23.49
CA VAL A 329 14.22 3.97 -22.35
C VAL A 329 13.91 5.44 -22.09
N SER A 330 14.90 6.32 -22.26
CA SER A 330 14.70 7.76 -22.07
C SER A 330 13.73 8.35 -23.09
N GLU A 331 13.75 7.90 -24.35
CA GLU A 331 12.76 8.34 -25.37
C GLU A 331 11.34 7.86 -25.01
N LEU A 332 11.22 6.61 -24.57
CA LEU A 332 9.94 6.05 -24.10
C LEU A 332 9.40 6.81 -22.88
N LEU A 333 10.29 7.18 -21.96
CA LEU A 333 9.95 7.93 -20.77
C LEU A 333 9.51 9.35 -21.12
N GLU A 334 10.25 10.05 -22.00
CA GLU A 334 9.87 11.37 -22.48
C GLU A 334 8.52 11.35 -23.19
N GLU A 335 8.21 10.32 -23.99
CA GLU A 335 6.86 10.14 -24.58
C GLU A 335 5.78 10.04 -23.50
N ILE A 336 5.98 9.20 -22.48
CA ILE A 336 5.02 9.06 -21.36
C ILE A 336 4.87 10.39 -20.61
N PHE A 337 5.98 11.08 -20.33
CA PHE A 337 5.97 12.38 -19.66
C PHE A 337 5.28 13.46 -20.48
N SER A 338 5.43 13.42 -21.80
CA SER A 338 4.71 14.32 -22.72
C SER A 338 3.19 14.09 -22.61
N TRP A 339 2.76 12.83 -22.63
CA TRP A 339 1.34 12.49 -22.42
C TRP A 339 0.86 12.86 -21.02
N GLN A 340 1.70 12.72 -20.00
CA GLN A 340 1.40 13.20 -18.66
C GLN A 340 1.21 14.72 -18.61
N GLY A 341 2.08 15.48 -19.26
CA GLY A 341 1.97 16.94 -19.36
C GLY A 341 0.70 17.37 -20.09
N LEU A 342 0.26 16.62 -21.09
CA LEU A 342 -0.95 16.92 -21.85
C LEU A 342 -2.22 16.50 -21.12
N LEU A 343 -2.25 15.30 -20.53
CA LEU A 343 -3.47 14.70 -20.01
C LEU A 343 -3.86 15.18 -18.60
N TRP A 344 -2.95 15.81 -17.86
CA TRP A 344 -3.20 16.39 -16.54
C TRP A 344 -3.02 17.90 -16.59
N ARG A 345 -3.97 18.64 -16.02
CA ARG A 345 -3.80 20.09 -15.82
C ARG A 345 -3.02 20.34 -14.53
N ARG A 346 -1.82 20.91 -14.63
CA ARG A 346 -1.12 21.48 -13.48
C ARG A 346 -1.70 22.87 -13.20
N GLN A 347 -2.83 22.96 -12.50
CA GLN A 347 -3.11 24.21 -11.79
C GLN A 347 -2.01 24.35 -10.73
N ARG A 348 -1.16 25.37 -10.84
CA ARG A 348 -0.46 25.89 -9.67
C ARG A 348 -1.43 26.88 -9.04
N PRO A 349 -2.25 26.54 -8.05
CA PRO A 349 -2.93 27.59 -7.33
C PRO A 349 -1.92 28.25 -6.40
N ASP A 350 -2.07 29.56 -6.26
CA ASP A 350 -1.44 30.28 -5.18
C ASP A 350 -2.02 29.77 -3.85
N GLY A 351 -1.14 29.32 -2.94
CA GLY A 351 -1.51 28.96 -1.57
C GLY A 351 -1.92 27.51 -1.30
N ALA A 352 -2.52 27.31 -0.12
CA ALA A 352 -2.62 26.05 0.63
C ALA A 352 -3.57 24.96 0.07
N HIS A 353 -4.11 25.11 -1.15
CA HIS A 353 -5.15 24.25 -1.74
C HIS A 353 -4.69 23.46 -2.99
N ALA A 354 -3.38 23.39 -3.24
CA ALA A 354 -2.77 22.99 -4.52
C ALA A 354 -2.86 21.53 -4.98
N LEU A 355 -3.57 20.68 -4.26
CA LEU A 355 -3.20 19.26 -4.15
C LEU A 355 -4.41 18.33 -4.23
N ASP A 356 -5.59 18.92 -4.41
CA ASP A 356 -6.85 18.22 -4.52
C ASP A 356 -7.18 18.00 -6.00
N HIS A 357 -7.19 16.73 -6.40
CA HIS A 357 -7.51 16.21 -7.73
C HIS A 357 -8.96 16.53 -8.15
N ARG A 358 -9.82 16.98 -7.21
CA ARG A 358 -11.13 17.58 -7.52
C ARG A 358 -11.02 18.98 -8.16
N PHE A 359 -9.85 19.63 -8.10
CA PHE A 359 -9.54 20.87 -8.83
C PHE A 359 -8.62 20.66 -10.04
N ALA A 360 -8.31 19.41 -10.39
CA ALA A 360 -7.86 19.10 -11.74
C ALA A 360 -9.04 19.39 -12.68
N ALA A 361 -9.07 20.60 -13.25
CA ALA A 361 -10.09 20.98 -14.22
C ALA A 361 -10.22 19.91 -15.31
N ALA A 362 -11.44 19.79 -15.85
CA ALA A 362 -11.86 18.68 -16.70
C ALA A 362 -10.72 18.22 -17.65
N PRO A 363 -10.46 16.89 -17.70
CA PRO A 363 -9.38 16.29 -18.47
C PRO A 363 -9.40 16.85 -19.88
N VAL A 364 -8.22 17.06 -20.49
CA VAL A 364 -8.01 17.54 -21.87
C VAL A 364 -9.30 17.97 -22.52
N SER A 365 -9.56 19.27 -22.57
CA SER A 365 -10.78 19.77 -23.21
C SER A 365 -10.66 19.44 -24.70
N VAL A 366 -11.07 18.23 -25.06
CA VAL A 366 -11.15 17.77 -26.43
C VAL A 366 -12.47 18.31 -26.94
N VAL A 367 -12.38 19.30 -27.81
CA VAL A 367 -13.53 20.01 -28.33
C VAL A 367 -13.50 19.95 -29.85
N GLU A 368 -14.68 19.90 -30.45
CA GLU A 368 -14.80 20.02 -31.89
C GLU A 368 -14.57 21.46 -32.33
N ASN A 369 -14.97 22.42 -31.50
CA ASN A 369 -14.82 23.85 -31.79
C ASN A 369 -14.38 24.59 -30.51
N HIS A 370 -13.51 25.59 -30.65
CA HIS A 370 -13.11 26.43 -29.54
C HIS A 370 -13.06 27.89 -29.93
N ILE A 371 -13.63 28.76 -29.09
CA ILE A 371 -13.47 30.21 -29.24
C ILE A 371 -12.23 30.62 -28.45
N TYR A 372 -11.19 31.05 -29.16
CA TYR A 372 -9.95 31.51 -28.56
C TYR A 372 -9.95 33.02 -28.40
N GLN A 373 -9.40 33.52 -27.28
CA GLN A 373 -9.35 34.94 -26.95
C GLN A 373 -7.94 35.32 -26.50
N LEU A 374 -7.41 36.42 -27.04
CA LEU A 374 -6.11 36.98 -26.67
C LEU A 374 -6.23 38.50 -26.50
N GLU A 375 -6.00 38.99 -25.30
CA GLU A 375 -6.01 40.43 -25.01
C GLU A 375 -4.77 41.10 -25.61
N MET A 376 -4.96 42.14 -26.42
CA MET A 376 -3.87 42.95 -26.95
C MET A 376 -3.37 43.94 -25.89
N PRO A 377 -2.09 44.32 -25.89
CA PRO A 377 -1.56 45.28 -24.94
C PRO A 377 -2.33 46.60 -25.00
N ALA A 378 -2.62 47.19 -23.84
CA ALA A 378 -3.16 48.54 -23.78
C ALA A 378 -2.11 49.54 -24.31
N GLU A 379 -2.56 50.56 -25.01
CA GLU A 379 -1.70 51.67 -25.42
C GLU A 379 -1.16 52.35 -24.16
N LYS A 380 0.16 52.47 -24.03
CA LYS A 380 0.72 53.25 -22.92
C LYS A 380 0.24 54.69 -23.10
N THR A 381 -0.32 55.28 -22.05
CA THR A 381 -1.05 56.57 -22.02
C THR A 381 -0.26 57.81 -22.48
N GLU A 382 0.98 57.63 -22.96
CA GLU A 382 1.71 58.67 -23.67
C GLU A 382 1.27 58.62 -25.13
N GLN A 383 0.37 59.53 -25.52
CA GLN A 383 0.15 59.84 -26.94
C GLN A 383 1.50 59.88 -27.66
N PRO A 384 1.66 59.19 -28.81
CA PRO A 384 2.90 59.29 -29.55
C PRO A 384 3.13 60.76 -29.87
N ALA A 385 4.20 61.33 -29.31
CA ALA A 385 4.64 62.68 -29.65
C ALA A 385 4.72 62.76 -31.19
N GLU A 386 4.15 63.81 -31.78
CA GLU A 386 4.10 64.04 -33.23
C GLU A 386 5.43 63.62 -33.90
N GLY A 387 5.38 62.57 -34.73
CA GLY A 387 6.53 62.05 -35.47
C GLY A 387 7.28 60.85 -34.87
N LYS A 388 6.82 60.24 -33.76
CA LYS A 388 7.33 58.92 -33.31
C LYS A 388 6.57 57.76 -33.98
N PRO A 389 7.28 56.70 -34.42
CA PRO A 389 6.66 55.55 -35.07
C PRO A 389 5.75 54.77 -34.11
N ASP A 390 4.58 54.39 -34.60
CA ASP A 390 3.63 53.52 -33.90
C ASP A 390 4.33 52.19 -33.56
N THR A 391 4.37 51.82 -32.28
CA THR A 391 5.05 50.60 -31.84
C THR A 391 4.17 49.41 -32.20
N PRO A 392 4.59 48.50 -33.09
CA PRO A 392 3.72 47.44 -33.55
C PRO A 392 3.43 46.43 -32.44
N VAL A 393 2.20 45.93 -32.42
CA VAL A 393 1.81 44.74 -31.66
C VAL A 393 2.18 43.51 -32.49
N ILE A 394 3.00 42.63 -31.90
CA ILE A 394 3.40 41.36 -32.50
C ILE A 394 2.84 40.22 -31.66
N PHE A 395 2.08 39.35 -32.32
CA PHE A 395 1.63 38.08 -31.75
C PHE A 395 1.73 37.00 -32.81
N TYR A 396 1.58 35.75 -32.40
CA TYR A 396 1.81 34.62 -33.28
C TYR A 396 0.63 33.68 -33.21
N LEU A 397 0.33 33.07 -34.36
CA LEU A 397 -0.69 32.03 -34.52
C LEU A 397 0.02 30.75 -34.86
N ALA A 398 -0.28 29.68 -34.13
CA ALA A 398 0.49 28.48 -34.26
C ALA A 398 -0.39 27.24 -34.10
N ALA A 399 -0.21 26.26 -34.98
CA ALA A 399 -0.94 25.01 -34.98
C ALA A 399 0.01 23.81 -35.01
N GLN A 400 -0.21 22.84 -34.11
CA GLN A 400 0.62 21.65 -34.01
C GLN A 400 -0.21 20.37 -33.92
N THR A 401 0.14 19.39 -34.74
CA THR A 401 -0.47 18.06 -34.76
C THR A 401 0.08 17.23 -33.62
N VAL A 402 -0.80 16.77 -32.74
CA VAL A 402 -0.49 15.88 -31.61
C VAL A 402 -0.59 14.42 -32.04
N LEU A 403 -1.64 14.07 -32.80
CA LEU A 403 -1.84 12.74 -33.41
C LEU A 403 -2.25 12.92 -34.88
N GLY A 404 -1.61 12.17 -35.80
CA GLY A 404 -1.86 12.24 -37.23
C GLY A 404 -0.62 12.57 -38.05
N GLN A 405 -0.75 12.64 -39.38
CA GLN A 405 0.33 13.08 -40.28
C GLN A 405 0.25 14.60 -40.50
N SER A 406 1.30 15.32 -40.10
CA SER A 406 1.38 16.79 -40.05
C SER A 406 0.94 17.51 -41.33
N ASP A 407 1.28 16.95 -42.49
CA ASP A 407 1.19 17.67 -43.76
C ASP A 407 -0.25 17.73 -44.31
N ARG A 408 -1.14 16.86 -43.82
CA ARG A 408 -2.55 16.76 -44.24
C ARG A 408 -3.53 17.14 -43.16
N THR A 409 -3.04 17.60 -42.02
CA THR A 409 -3.84 17.96 -40.84
C THR A 409 -3.82 19.46 -40.66
N GLY A 410 -4.98 20.06 -40.42
CA GLY A 410 -5.05 21.49 -40.20
C GLY A 410 -6.28 21.92 -39.42
N ILE A 411 -6.32 23.21 -39.12
CA ILE A 411 -7.44 23.90 -38.50
C ILE A 411 -7.88 25.05 -39.41
N ILE A 412 -9.14 25.42 -39.30
CA ILE A 412 -9.75 26.60 -39.86
C ILE A 412 -9.93 27.59 -38.73
N LEU A 413 -9.36 28.78 -38.91
CA LEU A 413 -9.61 29.96 -38.10
C LEU A 413 -10.78 30.71 -38.73
N GLU A 414 -11.98 30.54 -38.20
CA GLU A 414 -13.18 31.24 -38.64
C GLU A 414 -13.32 32.58 -37.91
N HIS A 415 -13.70 33.62 -38.67
CA HIS A 415 -13.94 34.98 -38.19
C HIS A 415 -12.85 35.57 -37.25
N PRO A 416 -11.54 35.43 -37.55
CA PRO A 416 -10.48 36.05 -36.75
C PRO A 416 -10.62 37.57 -36.77
N ARG A 417 -10.81 38.18 -35.61
CA ARG A 417 -11.17 39.60 -35.49
C ARG A 417 -10.73 40.23 -34.17
N PHE A 418 -10.75 41.56 -34.11
CA PHE A 418 -10.44 42.36 -32.93
C PHE A 418 -11.69 43.08 -32.44
N GLU A 419 -12.10 42.78 -31.20
CA GLU A 419 -13.28 43.34 -30.54
C GLU A 419 -12.88 44.22 -29.36
N LEU A 420 -13.57 45.33 -29.16
CA LEU A 420 -13.52 46.06 -27.89
C LEU A 420 -14.48 45.40 -26.90
N ARG A 421 -14.03 45.24 -25.66
CA ARG A 421 -14.85 44.68 -24.60
C ARG A 421 -15.29 45.75 -23.62
N ASP A 422 -16.51 45.61 -23.11
CA ASP A 422 -17.04 46.44 -22.04
C ASP A 422 -16.46 46.03 -20.67
N GLU A 423 -16.78 46.78 -19.61
CA GLU A 423 -16.32 46.50 -18.23
C GLU A 423 -16.82 45.14 -17.69
N SER A 424 -17.79 44.52 -18.35
CA SER A 424 -18.32 43.18 -18.03
C SER A 424 -17.68 42.06 -18.86
N GLY A 425 -16.73 42.40 -19.75
CA GLY A 425 -16.02 41.45 -20.60
C GLY A 425 -16.81 41.00 -21.84
N ASN A 426 -17.94 41.62 -22.19
CA ASN A 426 -18.70 41.30 -23.40
C ASN A 426 -18.26 42.17 -24.58
N ALA A 427 -18.50 41.71 -25.81
CA ALA A 427 -18.25 42.50 -27.01
C ALA A 427 -19.10 43.78 -26.99
N SER A 428 -18.46 44.94 -27.14
CA SER A 428 -19.15 46.22 -27.23
C SER A 428 -20.01 46.28 -28.50
N SER A 429 -21.31 46.50 -28.36
CA SER A 429 -22.26 46.59 -29.47
C SER A 429 -22.08 47.82 -30.36
N ASP A 430 -21.28 48.79 -29.89
CA ASP A 430 -21.18 50.12 -30.50
C ASP A 430 -20.05 50.23 -31.53
N GLN A 431 -19.21 49.20 -31.71
CA GLN A 431 -18.13 49.20 -32.70
C GLN A 431 -18.09 47.93 -33.55
N VAL A 432 -17.93 48.12 -34.87
CA VAL A 432 -17.72 47.02 -35.82
C VAL A 432 -16.36 46.38 -35.55
N ALA A 433 -16.34 45.06 -35.36
CA ALA A 433 -15.10 44.31 -35.16
C ALA A 433 -14.20 44.42 -36.40
N LEU A 434 -12.91 44.69 -36.18
CA LEU A 434 -11.91 44.75 -37.25
C LEU A 434 -11.43 43.33 -37.56
N THR A 435 -11.59 42.85 -38.79
CA THR A 435 -11.12 41.51 -39.16
C THR A 435 -9.59 41.46 -39.20
N LEU A 436 -8.99 40.28 -38.96
CA LEU A 436 -7.55 40.10 -39.07
C LEU A 436 -7.06 40.39 -40.49
N ARG A 437 -7.84 40.00 -41.51
CA ARG A 437 -7.53 40.26 -42.91
C ARG A 437 -7.44 41.75 -43.22
N ASP A 438 -8.44 42.53 -42.82
CA ASP A 438 -8.47 43.97 -43.04
C ASP A 438 -7.37 44.67 -42.24
N ALA A 439 -7.12 44.23 -41.01
CA ALA A 439 -6.01 44.75 -40.20
C ALA A 439 -4.66 44.55 -40.88
N LEU A 440 -4.42 43.38 -41.50
CA LEU A 440 -3.19 43.10 -42.25
C LEU A 440 -3.05 43.96 -43.51
N ILE A 441 -4.16 44.19 -44.23
CA ILE A 441 -4.18 45.06 -45.43
C ILE A 441 -3.84 46.51 -45.02
N LEU A 442 -4.52 47.04 -44.00
CA LEU A 442 -4.26 48.39 -43.48
C LEU A 442 -2.83 48.53 -42.94
N ALA A 443 -2.31 47.50 -42.26
CA ALA A 443 -0.93 47.49 -41.78
C ALA A 443 0.11 47.56 -42.91
N ALA A 444 -0.17 46.95 -44.07
CA ALA A 444 0.72 47.00 -45.23
C ALA A 444 0.84 48.41 -45.82
N GLU A 445 -0.22 49.23 -45.73
CA GLU A 445 -0.22 50.62 -46.19
C GLU A 445 0.59 51.56 -45.28
N VAL A 446 0.71 51.22 -43.99
CA VAL A 446 1.33 52.07 -42.95
C VAL A 446 2.77 51.62 -42.61
N THR A 447 3.19 50.43 -43.06
CA THR A 447 4.53 49.89 -42.75
C THR A 447 5.64 50.73 -43.39
N THR A 448 6.57 51.25 -42.58
CA THR A 448 7.80 51.94 -43.04
C THR A 448 9.05 51.09 -42.75
N GLU A 449 10.19 51.40 -43.41
CA GLU A 449 11.49 50.70 -43.22
C GLU A 449 12.01 50.69 -41.77
N GLN A 450 11.49 51.57 -40.90
CA GLN A 450 11.91 51.73 -39.50
C GLN A 450 11.12 50.84 -38.53
N THR A 451 10.14 50.07 -39.01
CA THR A 451 9.29 49.23 -38.18
C THR A 451 10.04 47.93 -37.80
N PRO A 452 10.01 47.47 -36.54
CA PRO A 452 10.59 46.19 -36.15
C PRO A 452 10.12 45.05 -37.05
N ALA A 453 11.08 44.29 -37.60
CA ALA A 453 10.80 43.12 -38.42
C ALA A 453 10.33 41.94 -37.55
N LEU A 454 9.59 41.01 -38.15
CA LEU A 454 9.40 39.70 -37.52
C LEU A 454 10.76 39.00 -37.38
N PRO A 455 10.96 38.19 -36.34
CA PRO A 455 12.20 37.45 -36.17
C PRO A 455 12.52 36.51 -37.34
N GLU A 456 13.81 36.24 -37.54
CA GLU A 456 14.31 35.39 -38.62
C GLU A 456 13.68 33.99 -38.57
N GLY A 457 13.18 33.50 -39.71
CA GLY A 457 12.53 32.19 -39.83
C GLY A 457 10.99 32.19 -39.68
N ILE A 458 10.40 33.28 -39.17
CA ILE A 458 8.93 33.37 -39.01
C ILE A 458 8.29 34.00 -40.25
N LYS A 459 7.30 33.31 -40.82
CA LYS A 459 6.57 33.80 -41.99
C LYS A 459 5.42 34.73 -41.56
N PRO A 460 5.28 35.93 -42.16
CA PRO A 460 4.08 36.74 -41.98
C PRO A 460 2.86 36.05 -42.59
N ILE A 461 1.66 36.36 -42.08
CA ILE A 461 0.42 35.93 -42.73
C ILE A 461 0.24 36.71 -44.04
N ASP A 462 0.14 35.98 -45.15
CA ASP A 462 -0.22 36.54 -46.45
C ASP A 462 -1.76 36.75 -46.51
N PRO A 463 -2.25 38.00 -46.68
CA PRO A 463 -3.68 38.29 -46.78
C PRO A 463 -4.40 37.54 -47.92
N SER A 464 -3.67 37.07 -48.94
CA SER A 464 -4.25 36.29 -50.03
C SER A 464 -4.70 34.90 -49.62
N ARG A 465 -4.20 34.36 -48.49
CA ARG A 465 -4.60 33.03 -47.98
C ARG A 465 -6.01 32.98 -47.41
N PHE A 466 -6.58 34.13 -47.07
CA PHE A 466 -7.93 34.19 -46.52
C PHE A 466 -8.97 33.83 -47.58
N GLY A 467 -9.91 32.96 -47.23
CA GLY A 467 -10.97 32.49 -48.13
C GLY A 467 -10.53 31.50 -49.22
N ILE A 468 -9.27 31.02 -49.21
CA ILE A 468 -8.75 30.05 -50.19
C ILE A 468 -8.68 28.63 -49.57
N ASP A 469 -9.09 27.63 -50.36
CA ASP A 469 -8.93 26.18 -50.13
C ASP A 469 -9.69 25.56 -48.92
N LEU A 470 -10.95 25.96 -48.75
CA LEU A 470 -11.90 25.37 -47.80
C LEU A 470 -12.77 24.31 -48.52
N GLU A 471 -12.16 23.21 -48.97
CA GLU A 471 -12.91 22.09 -49.56
C GLU A 471 -13.97 21.60 -48.55
N ASN A 472 -15.26 21.78 -48.90
CA ASN A 472 -16.46 21.37 -48.17
C ASN A 472 -17.09 22.34 -47.13
N GLY A 473 -17.00 23.67 -47.35
CA GLY A 473 -18.14 24.54 -47.02
C GLY A 473 -18.02 25.53 -45.87
N SER A 474 -16.97 26.35 -45.85
CA SER A 474 -17.11 27.73 -45.39
C SER A 474 -16.68 28.68 -46.51
N ARG A 475 -17.56 29.61 -46.88
CA ARG A 475 -17.33 30.70 -47.87
C ARG A 475 -17.08 32.03 -47.17
N ASP A 476 -16.58 32.01 -45.93
CA ASP A 476 -16.21 33.23 -45.25
C ASP A 476 -14.84 33.71 -45.78
N GLU A 477 -14.85 34.87 -46.43
CA GLU A 477 -13.67 35.52 -47.01
C GLU A 477 -12.63 35.93 -45.95
N ASN A 478 -13.00 35.88 -44.67
CA ASN A 478 -12.14 36.20 -43.53
C ASN A 478 -11.58 34.97 -42.82
N SER A 479 -11.92 33.76 -43.28
CA SER A 479 -11.42 32.52 -42.68
C SER A 479 -10.02 32.15 -43.21
N LEU A 480 -9.19 31.57 -42.34
CA LEU A 480 -7.80 31.19 -42.66
C LEU A 480 -7.53 29.73 -42.27
N ARG A 481 -6.99 28.94 -43.21
CA ARG A 481 -6.51 27.58 -42.91
C ARG A 481 -5.06 27.60 -42.43
N LEU A 482 -4.80 26.98 -41.28
CA LEU A 482 -3.46 26.70 -40.74
C LEU A 482 -3.17 25.21 -40.80
N HIS A 483 -1.97 24.85 -41.27
CA HIS A 483 -1.50 23.46 -41.21
C HIS A 483 -0.97 23.11 -39.82
N GLY A 484 -1.05 21.84 -39.44
CA GLY A 484 -0.70 21.35 -38.10
C GLY A 484 0.81 21.25 -37.82
N SER A 485 1.63 22.03 -38.50
CA SER A 485 3.04 22.27 -38.17
C SER A 485 3.44 23.70 -38.56
N GLU A 486 2.48 24.62 -38.50
CA GLU A 486 2.62 25.97 -39.03
C GLU A 486 2.68 27.00 -37.89
N LEU A 487 3.65 27.90 -37.99
CA LEU A 487 3.82 29.05 -37.12
C LEU A 487 3.84 30.31 -37.99
N LEU A 488 2.90 31.21 -37.73
CA LEU A 488 2.72 32.46 -38.46
C LEU A 488 2.84 33.65 -37.52
N GLY A 489 3.57 34.67 -37.96
CA GLY A 489 3.69 35.94 -37.26
C GLY A 489 2.64 36.94 -37.72
N VAL A 490 1.98 37.60 -36.78
CA VAL A 490 1.10 38.74 -37.01
C VAL A 490 1.77 40.00 -36.48
N ARG A 491 1.84 41.02 -37.32
CA ARG A 491 2.43 42.32 -36.99
C ARG A 491 1.47 43.42 -37.40
N LEU A 492 0.93 44.14 -36.43
CA LEU A 492 -0.08 45.17 -36.64
C LEU A 492 0.30 46.46 -35.89
N PRO A 493 0.04 47.66 -36.45
CA PRO A 493 0.18 48.93 -35.74
C PRO A 493 -0.66 48.95 -34.44
N ALA A 494 -0.12 49.45 -33.32
CA ALA A 494 -0.86 49.49 -32.06
C ALA A 494 -2.11 50.37 -32.17
N SER A 495 -2.08 51.43 -32.98
CA SER A 495 -3.25 52.27 -33.29
C SER A 495 -4.47 51.50 -33.83
N LEU A 496 -4.29 50.32 -34.43
CA LEU A 496 -5.39 49.49 -34.94
C LEU A 496 -5.96 48.52 -33.91
N VAL A 497 -5.14 48.02 -32.99
CA VAL A 497 -5.47 46.82 -32.17
C VAL A 497 -5.21 46.95 -30.68
N ALA A 498 -4.52 47.99 -30.21
CA ALA A 498 -4.21 48.17 -28.80
C ALA A 498 -5.50 48.24 -27.95
N GLY A 499 -5.47 47.57 -26.80
CA GLY A 499 -6.63 47.47 -25.89
C GLY A 499 -7.83 46.65 -26.43
N LYS A 500 -7.75 46.07 -27.63
CA LYS A 500 -8.77 45.16 -28.17
C LYS A 500 -8.48 43.72 -27.76
N THR A 501 -9.47 42.85 -27.82
CA THR A 501 -9.32 41.40 -27.69
C THR A 501 -9.35 40.77 -29.08
N PHE A 502 -8.31 40.01 -29.43
CA PHE A 502 -8.33 39.13 -30.59
C PHE A 502 -9.22 37.92 -30.28
N VAL A 503 -10.22 37.67 -31.12
CA VAL A 503 -11.18 36.57 -30.99
C VAL A 503 -11.17 35.77 -32.29
N VAL A 504 -11.11 34.44 -32.17
CA VAL A 504 -11.13 33.53 -33.33
C VAL A 504 -11.86 32.24 -32.98
N ASP A 505 -12.71 31.79 -33.91
CA ASP A 505 -13.40 30.50 -33.79
C ASP A 505 -12.55 29.44 -34.46
N VAL A 506 -12.00 28.53 -33.67
CA VAL A 506 -11.06 27.52 -34.17
C VAL A 506 -11.81 26.22 -34.38
N ARG A 507 -11.75 25.72 -35.62
CA ARG A 507 -12.35 24.46 -36.02
C ARG A 507 -11.33 23.54 -36.70
N PRO A 508 -11.47 22.22 -36.61
CA PRO A 508 -10.86 21.26 -37.49
C PRO A 508 -11.05 21.56 -38.98
N ALA A 509 -10.01 21.39 -39.79
CA ALA A 509 -10.21 21.33 -41.24
C ALA A 509 -10.84 19.98 -41.62
N PRO A 510 -11.89 19.94 -42.47
CA PRO A 510 -12.49 18.68 -42.90
C PRO A 510 -11.53 17.93 -43.82
N ASP A 511 -10.85 16.91 -43.29
CA ASP A 511 -9.95 16.05 -44.05
C ASP A 511 -10.49 14.59 -44.02
N ASN A 512 -10.54 13.93 -45.19
CA ASN A 512 -10.99 12.52 -45.35
C ASN A 512 -9.95 11.49 -44.83
N GLY A 513 -9.08 11.90 -43.91
CA GLY A 513 -7.98 11.11 -43.37
C GLY A 513 -8.32 10.40 -42.05
N PRO A 514 -7.37 9.64 -41.46
CA PRO A 514 -7.53 9.09 -40.11
C PRO A 514 -7.70 10.20 -39.06
N THR A 515 -8.26 9.85 -37.91
CA THR A 515 -8.45 10.78 -36.77
C THR A 515 -7.19 11.57 -36.48
N THR A 516 -7.31 12.90 -36.39
CA THR A 516 -6.19 13.75 -36.02
C THR A 516 -6.53 14.69 -34.87
N LEU A 517 -5.55 14.91 -33.99
CA LEU A 517 -5.62 15.86 -32.89
C LEU A 517 -4.68 17.01 -33.22
N VAL A 518 -5.23 18.22 -33.24
CA VAL A 518 -4.47 19.44 -33.49
C VAL A 518 -4.62 20.35 -32.29
N ARG A 519 -3.52 21.01 -31.93
CA ARG A 519 -3.49 22.05 -30.92
C ARG A 519 -3.31 23.39 -31.60
N PHE A 520 -4.02 24.40 -31.12
CA PHE A 520 -3.87 25.78 -31.53
C PHE A 520 -3.47 26.65 -30.35
N ASP A 521 -2.60 27.62 -30.58
CA ASP A 521 -2.22 28.62 -29.58
C ASP A 521 -2.01 29.96 -30.28
N ALA A 522 -2.46 31.04 -29.65
CA ALA A 522 -2.19 32.40 -30.09
C ALA A 522 -1.65 33.21 -28.91
N ARG A 523 -0.46 33.81 -29.08
CA ARG A 523 0.28 34.43 -27.97
C ARG A 523 1.03 35.69 -28.36
N LEU A 524 1.07 36.63 -27.42
CA LEU A 524 2.01 37.74 -27.40
C LEU A 524 3.36 37.22 -26.87
N SER A 525 4.43 37.39 -27.64
CA SER A 525 5.78 37.12 -27.16
C SER A 525 6.81 37.98 -27.90
N SER A 526 7.88 38.34 -27.21
CA SER A 526 9.08 38.91 -27.84
C SER A 526 10.03 37.84 -28.40
N GLU A 527 9.77 36.55 -28.12
CA GLU A 527 10.61 35.41 -28.50
C GLU A 527 9.77 34.31 -29.19
N PRO A 528 9.88 34.12 -30.52
CA PRO A 528 9.13 33.08 -31.24
C PRO A 528 9.40 31.67 -30.72
N ALA A 529 10.62 31.40 -30.25
CA ALA A 529 10.99 30.12 -29.68
C ALA A 529 10.16 29.76 -28.43
N GLN A 530 9.59 30.73 -27.71
CA GLN A 530 8.68 30.45 -26.59
C GLN A 530 7.32 29.93 -27.07
N ILE A 531 6.93 30.20 -28.32
CA ILE A 531 5.62 29.81 -28.87
C ILE A 531 5.70 28.42 -29.49
N GLU A 532 6.79 28.12 -30.19
CA GLU A 532 7.08 26.74 -30.59
C GLU A 532 7.14 25.83 -29.36
N ARG A 533 7.77 26.31 -28.27
CA ARG A 533 7.80 25.61 -26.97
C ARG A 533 6.44 25.53 -26.28
N SER A 534 5.55 26.52 -26.42
CA SER A 534 4.22 26.49 -25.78
C SER A 534 3.25 25.53 -26.46
N LEU A 535 3.42 25.34 -27.76
CA LEU A 535 2.73 24.30 -28.52
C LEU A 535 3.31 22.92 -28.28
N ASP A 536 4.64 22.82 -28.15
CA ASP A 536 5.36 21.58 -27.92
C ASP A 536 4.90 20.91 -26.62
N TRP A 537 3.93 20.02 -26.78
CA TRP A 537 3.40 19.19 -25.70
C TRP A 537 4.42 18.17 -25.18
N ARG A 538 5.56 17.99 -25.87
CA ARG A 538 6.67 17.17 -25.40
C ARG A 538 7.71 17.93 -24.60
N GLY A 539 7.59 19.27 -24.53
CA GLY A 539 8.46 20.12 -23.73
C GLY A 539 8.18 20.00 -22.23
N ARG A 540 9.21 20.24 -21.40
CA ARG A 540 9.07 20.32 -19.92
C ARG A 540 8.48 21.65 -19.43
N GLU A 541 8.37 22.64 -20.31
CA GLU A 541 7.73 23.92 -20.02
C GLU A 541 6.19 23.75 -19.99
N GLN A 542 5.47 24.57 -19.22
CA GLN A 542 4.03 24.39 -19.05
C GLN A 542 3.31 24.51 -20.40
N PRO A 543 2.62 23.46 -20.88
CA PRO A 543 1.82 23.55 -22.09
C PRO A 543 0.74 24.61 -21.90
N SER A 544 0.37 25.31 -22.97
CA SER A 544 -0.73 26.28 -22.98
C SER A 544 -2.04 25.73 -22.38
N ASP A 545 -2.92 26.58 -21.86
CA ASP A 545 -4.28 26.14 -21.45
C ASP A 545 -5.18 25.83 -22.67
N SER A 546 -4.65 25.98 -23.89
CA SER A 546 -5.37 25.70 -25.13
C SER A 546 -5.92 24.26 -25.19
N PRO A 547 -7.21 24.09 -25.52
CA PRO A 547 -7.81 22.78 -25.72
C PRO A 547 -7.22 22.03 -26.92
N LEU A 548 -7.42 20.71 -26.94
CA LEU A 548 -7.15 19.90 -28.14
C LEU A 548 -8.37 19.92 -29.05
N LEU A 549 -8.14 20.19 -30.34
CA LEU A 549 -9.17 20.22 -31.36
C LEU A 549 -9.21 18.88 -32.10
N LEU A 550 -10.42 18.34 -32.24
CA LEU A 550 -10.65 16.98 -32.74
C LEU A 550 -11.15 17.00 -34.19
N VAL A 551 -10.36 16.49 -35.14
CA VAL A 551 -10.73 16.48 -36.56
C VAL A 551 -11.46 15.19 -36.95
N GLY A 552 -12.66 15.30 -37.53
CA GLY A 552 -13.43 14.17 -38.08
C GLY A 552 -14.16 13.32 -37.02
N ALA A 553 -14.59 13.93 -35.92
CA ALA A 553 -15.16 13.21 -34.79
C ALA A 553 -16.62 12.77 -35.02
N ASP A 554 -16.89 11.50 -34.72
CA ASP A 554 -18.22 11.05 -34.27
C ASP A 554 -18.15 10.85 -32.75
N GLU A 555 -19.29 10.93 -32.05
CA GLU A 555 -19.39 10.73 -30.59
C GLU A 555 -18.63 9.48 -30.09
N ALA A 556 -18.63 8.40 -30.86
CA ALA A 556 -17.92 7.16 -30.56
C ALA A 556 -16.40 7.35 -30.53
N LEU A 557 -15.83 8.22 -31.36
CA LEU A 557 -14.39 8.54 -31.37
C LEU A 557 -13.99 9.37 -30.16
N VAL A 558 -14.77 10.39 -29.83
CA VAL A 558 -14.59 11.19 -28.60
C VAL A 558 -14.61 10.27 -27.38
N GLY A 559 -15.57 9.34 -27.34
CA GLY A 559 -15.66 8.31 -26.31
C GLY A 559 -14.42 7.41 -26.24
N ARG A 560 -13.84 7.00 -27.40
CA ARG A 560 -12.59 6.23 -27.43
C ARG A 560 -11.39 7.00 -26.90
N ILE A 561 -11.24 8.27 -27.26
CA ILE A 561 -10.14 9.12 -26.76
C ILE A 561 -10.26 9.34 -25.26
N ARG A 562 -11.46 9.64 -24.76
CA ARG A 562 -11.70 9.77 -23.31
C ARG A 562 -11.34 8.48 -22.57
N ARG A 563 -11.80 7.32 -23.05
CA ARG A 563 -11.45 6.02 -22.48
C ARG A 563 -9.95 5.75 -22.49
N SER A 564 -9.26 6.02 -23.61
CA SER A 564 -7.81 5.84 -23.73
C SER A 564 -7.03 6.80 -22.82
N ALA A 565 -7.52 8.04 -22.65
CA ALA A 565 -6.96 8.99 -21.69
C ALA A 565 -7.16 8.54 -20.23
N ASP A 566 -8.33 8.02 -19.90
CA ASP A 566 -8.62 7.50 -18.54
C ASP A 566 -7.80 6.25 -18.24
N GLU A 567 -7.63 5.35 -19.22
CA GLU A 567 -6.73 4.20 -19.14
C GLU A 567 -5.28 4.65 -18.90
N PHE A 568 -4.79 5.62 -19.69
CA PHE A 568 -3.46 6.19 -19.52
C PHE A 568 -3.30 6.79 -18.12
N ARG A 569 -4.28 7.57 -17.64
CA ARG A 569 -4.24 8.18 -16.31
C ARG A 569 -4.21 7.18 -15.18
N ARG A 570 -4.94 6.08 -15.34
CA ARG A 570 -4.97 5.00 -14.35
C ARG A 570 -3.59 4.37 -14.19
N VAL A 571 -2.82 4.19 -15.27
CA VAL A 571 -1.53 3.50 -15.22
C VAL A 571 -0.35 4.45 -15.02
N PHE A 572 -0.39 5.68 -15.55
CA PHE A 572 0.72 6.62 -15.49
C PHE A 572 0.40 7.90 -14.70
N PRO A 573 0.11 7.83 -13.39
CA PRO A 573 -0.15 9.04 -12.59
C PRO A 573 1.09 9.94 -12.55
N ILE A 574 0.88 11.26 -12.52
CA ILE A 574 1.97 12.25 -12.36
C ILE A 574 2.67 12.07 -11.00
N SER A 575 1.89 11.89 -9.94
CA SER A 575 2.40 11.66 -8.60
C SER A 575 1.46 10.76 -7.83
N LEU A 576 2.01 9.94 -6.95
CA LEU A 576 1.24 9.19 -5.97
C LEU A 576 1.27 9.98 -4.67
N ASN A 577 0.28 10.84 -4.48
CA ASN A 577 -0.01 11.58 -3.25
C ASN A 577 1.19 11.94 -2.32
N TYR A 578 2.26 12.48 -2.91
CA TYR A 578 3.11 13.50 -2.32
C TYR A 578 3.80 13.24 -0.96
N PRO A 579 4.96 12.60 -0.90
CA PRO A 579 5.91 12.71 0.22
C PRO A 579 6.47 14.14 0.38
N GLY A 580 6.16 15.08 -0.53
CA GLY A 580 6.31 16.52 -0.27
C GLY A 580 5.19 17.16 0.58
N ILE A 581 4.06 16.45 0.82
CA ILE A 581 2.82 16.96 1.46
C ILE A 581 2.37 16.11 2.63
N ILE A 582 3.06 15.02 2.97
CA ILE A 582 3.10 14.64 4.37
C ILE A 582 3.87 15.76 5.06
N VAL A 583 3.14 16.84 5.35
CA VAL A 583 3.67 17.99 6.04
C VAL A 583 4.20 17.42 7.33
N ARG A 584 5.48 17.69 7.62
CA ARG A 584 6.11 17.31 8.89
C ARG A 584 5.36 17.86 10.11
N ASP A 585 4.40 18.76 9.85
CA ASP A 585 3.42 19.30 10.76
C ASP A 585 2.13 18.46 10.76
N THR A 586 1.82 17.92 11.94
CA THR A 586 0.63 17.14 12.25
C THR A 586 -0.68 17.91 12.01
N VAL A 587 -0.69 19.25 12.13
CA VAL A 587 -1.89 20.08 12.02
C VAL A 587 -2.36 20.19 10.56
N VAL A 588 -1.44 20.43 9.64
CA VAL A 588 -1.76 20.55 8.20
C VAL A 588 -2.19 19.20 7.62
N THR A 589 -1.67 18.10 8.18
CA THR A 589 -2.02 16.74 7.77
C THR A 589 -3.48 16.39 8.12
N LEU A 590 -4.01 16.92 9.23
CA LEU A 590 -5.41 16.71 9.65
C LEU A 590 -6.41 17.60 8.87
N GLU A 591 -6.05 18.85 8.55
CA GLU A 591 -6.90 19.74 7.75
C GLU A 591 -6.93 19.35 6.26
N ARG A 592 -5.83 18.79 5.73
CA ARG A 592 -5.71 18.35 4.33
C ARG A 592 -6.01 16.87 4.12
N PHE A 593 -6.68 16.22 5.06
CA PHE A 593 -7.01 14.79 5.02
C PHE A 593 -8.11 14.47 3.99
N HIS A 594 -7.95 14.92 2.75
CA HIS A 594 -8.55 14.27 1.60
C HIS A 594 -7.46 13.54 0.83
N ARG A 595 -7.24 12.30 1.25
CA ARG A 595 -6.30 11.37 0.64
C ARG A 595 -6.99 10.69 -0.55
N ASP A 596 -6.64 11.05 -1.77
CA ASP A 596 -6.85 10.18 -2.94
C ASP A 596 -5.60 9.29 -3.11
N ASP A 597 -5.33 8.45 -2.12
CA ASP A 597 -4.37 7.34 -2.22
C ASP A 597 -4.90 6.20 -3.08
N ARG A 598 -6.12 6.33 -3.60
CA ARG A 598 -6.78 5.28 -4.38
C ARG A 598 -5.89 4.79 -5.52
N LEU A 599 -5.18 5.68 -6.22
CA LEU A 599 -4.26 5.28 -7.28
C LEU A 599 -3.04 4.50 -6.76
N LEU A 600 -2.45 4.87 -5.62
CA LEU A 600 -1.37 4.07 -5.04
C LEU A 600 -1.89 2.72 -4.54
N SER A 601 -3.03 2.72 -3.84
CA SER A 601 -3.68 1.51 -3.36
C SER A 601 -3.99 0.57 -4.52
N GLU A 602 -4.59 1.08 -5.61
CA GLU A 602 -4.93 0.33 -6.81
C GLU A 602 -3.69 -0.17 -7.55
N LEU A 603 -2.63 0.63 -7.68
CA LEU A 603 -1.46 0.27 -8.49
C LEU A 603 -0.40 -0.54 -7.73
N MET A 604 -0.15 -0.22 -6.47
CA MET A 604 1.06 -0.67 -5.75
C MET A 604 0.78 -1.68 -4.64
N LEU A 605 -0.35 -1.57 -3.94
CA LEU A 605 -0.59 -2.33 -2.70
C LEU A 605 -1.33 -3.65 -2.93
N GLY A 606 -0.88 -4.71 -2.26
CA GLY A 606 -1.62 -5.97 -2.16
C GLY A 606 -2.80 -5.87 -1.19
N GLY A 607 -3.74 -6.82 -1.22
CA GLY A 607 -4.98 -6.74 -0.42
C GLY A 607 -4.77 -6.55 1.09
N GLN A 608 -3.74 -7.20 1.67
CA GLN A 608 -3.39 -7.01 3.08
C GLN A 608 -2.88 -5.59 3.37
N GLN A 609 -2.06 -5.02 2.48
CA GLN A 609 -1.54 -3.65 2.63
C GLN A 609 -2.61 -2.58 2.38
N GLN A 610 -3.65 -2.89 1.60
CA GLN A 610 -4.79 -1.98 1.42
C GLN A 610 -5.71 -1.95 2.64
N GLN A 611 -5.77 -3.08 3.37
CA GLN A 611 -6.60 -3.21 4.58
C GLN A 611 -5.92 -2.60 5.81
N GLN A 612 -4.59 -2.68 5.87
CA GLN A 612 -3.75 -1.98 6.84
C GLN A 612 -3.76 -0.48 6.55
#